data_AF-A0A2H0MUM5-F1
#
_entry.id   AF-A0A2H0MUM5-F1
#
_cell.length_a   1.000
_cell.length_b   1.000
_cell.length_c   1.000
_cell.angle_alpha   90.00
_cell.angle_beta   90.00
_cell.angle_gamma   90.00
#
_symmetry.space_group_name_H-M   'P 1'
#
loop_
_entity.id
_entity.type
_entity.pdbx_description
1 polymer ?
#
loop_
_entity_poly.entity_id
_entity_poly.type
_entity_poly.pdbx_seq_one_letter_code
_entity_poly.pdbx_strand_id
1 'polypeptide(L)'
;MLLLAFALVVQTTTAFAGAIRSGFNGNTLPRNDDGSTGSVAIGFPIDFFGANFTNLYVNNNGNVTFDSSLSTYTPFNIITAGRQIIAPFFGDVDTNSGGSPVTYGSGTVNGRPAFGVNWVNVNCYYSGSHTVLNSFQLVMIERGDTGTNNFDFEFNYDQILWQAGTASGGDNSCLGGSPARVGFSNGSTTSFELPGSGVNNAFLDSGPASTSLIHNSLNSTVPGRYVFAARNGNIQVEFNYAMDILPGTCTNEVAIDSPGTMTVTIIGTNNDSDVNLINVSSLALEGVAPISSSIADISSPIAVDGNGNPLPGDANCSGGNAADGKDDLVLIFPIPAIASAIGPVNNGDLVGLSLTGSLNDSTALLLNDSITVLSDTTAPVVTAPADVTAEATGPQTAVAIGTATATDNVGVVSISSNAPANYTASTTTVVTWTACDAAGNCGTATQNVTIVDTTAPVVTAPADVTTEATGPQTAVAIGSATATDAVGVVSISSNQPADYTANTTTVVTWTACDAAGNCGTATQNVSIVDTTAPVVTAPADVTVEATGPQTAVAIGTATATDAVGVVSISSDAPADYTASTTTVVTWTACDAAG
;
A
#
# COMPACT_ATOMS: atom_id res chain seq x y z
N MET A 1 38.57 63.05 -18.45
CA MET A 1 38.05 62.31 -17.29
C MET A 1 38.60 60.90 -17.40
N LEU A 2 39.67 60.59 -16.66
CA LEU A 2 40.34 59.29 -16.66
C LEU A 2 40.05 58.66 -15.29
N LEU A 3 39.24 57.60 -15.24
CA LEU A 3 38.92 56.90 -14.00
C LEU A 3 39.99 55.83 -13.75
N LEU A 4 40.81 56.01 -12.71
CA LEU A 4 41.65 54.96 -12.15
C LEU A 4 40.76 54.03 -11.31
N ALA A 5 40.68 52.75 -11.65
CA ALA A 5 40.12 51.72 -10.79
C ALA A 5 41.23 51.16 -9.88
N PHE A 6 41.12 51.42 -8.57
CA PHE A 6 41.91 50.72 -7.56
C PHE A 6 41.30 49.32 -7.35
N ALA A 7 42.04 48.27 -7.72
CA ALA A 7 41.70 46.91 -7.33
C ALA A 7 42.05 46.73 -5.84
N LEU A 8 41.03 46.62 -5.00
CA LEU A 8 41.18 46.24 -3.60
C LEU A 8 41.46 44.73 -3.55
N VAL A 9 42.72 44.36 -3.30
CA VAL A 9 43.08 42.96 -2.99
C VAL A 9 42.59 42.69 -1.57
N VAL A 10 41.48 41.99 -1.45
CA VAL A 10 41.03 41.41 -0.18
C VAL A 10 41.97 40.24 0.13
N GLN A 11 42.97 40.45 0.99
CA GLN A 11 43.68 39.36 1.64
C GLN A 11 42.70 38.68 2.59
N THR A 12 42.21 37.50 2.21
CA THR A 12 41.47 36.63 3.11
C THR A 12 42.44 36.10 4.16
N THR A 13 42.45 36.71 5.35
CA THR A 13 43.06 36.08 6.52
C THR A 13 42.20 34.88 6.90
N THR A 14 42.67 33.67 6.63
CA THR A 14 42.06 32.44 7.14
C THR A 14 42.11 32.51 8.67
N ALA A 15 40.96 32.73 9.30
CA ALA A 15 40.84 32.72 10.75
C ALA A 15 41.13 31.29 11.26
N PHE A 16 42.01 31.16 12.25
CA PHE A 16 42.25 29.90 12.96
C PHE A 16 40.96 29.41 13.62
N ALA A 17 40.71 28.09 13.65
CA ALA A 17 39.55 27.52 14.34
C ALA A 17 39.53 27.80 15.86
N GLY A 18 40.69 28.15 16.45
CA GLY A 18 40.82 28.55 17.85
C GLY A 18 40.70 27.38 18.83
N ALA A 19 40.84 26.14 18.35
CA ALA A 19 40.77 24.92 19.14
C ALA A 19 42.05 24.67 19.94
N ILE A 20 43.21 25.16 19.48
CA ILE A 20 44.49 24.96 20.18
C ILE A 20 44.45 25.63 21.56
N ARG A 21 44.72 24.85 22.62
CA ARG A 21 44.82 25.38 23.98
C ARG A 21 46.17 26.05 24.18
N SER A 22 46.17 27.18 24.89
CA SER A 22 47.40 27.85 25.29
C SER A 22 48.20 27.03 26.31
N GLY A 23 49.53 27.12 26.25
CA GLY A 23 50.44 26.44 27.17
C GLY A 23 51.06 25.16 26.61
N PHE A 24 51.36 24.21 27.50
CA PHE A 24 52.01 22.93 27.17
C PHE A 24 53.34 23.06 26.41
N ASN A 25 54.06 24.15 26.64
CA ASN A 25 55.29 24.51 25.93
C ASN A 25 56.50 24.60 26.88
N GLY A 26 56.44 23.90 28.01
CA GLY A 26 57.51 23.89 29.03
C GLY A 26 58.78 23.19 28.57
N ASN A 27 58.69 22.30 27.58
CA ASN A 27 59.80 21.60 26.96
C ASN A 27 59.69 21.67 25.44
N THR A 28 60.82 21.48 24.77
CA THR A 28 60.92 21.50 23.31
C THR A 28 61.67 20.26 22.84
N LEU A 29 61.09 19.52 21.90
CA LEU A 29 61.83 18.54 21.11
C LEU A 29 62.71 19.32 20.13
N PRO A 30 64.05 19.17 20.14
CA PRO A 30 64.92 19.90 19.22
C PRO A 30 64.48 19.70 17.78
N ARG A 31 64.68 20.72 16.93
CA ARG A 31 64.33 20.64 15.50
C ARG A 31 64.94 19.39 14.87
N ASN A 32 64.10 18.64 14.19
CA ASN A 32 64.38 17.33 13.64
C ASN A 32 63.31 16.96 12.58
N ASP A 33 63.55 15.84 11.93
CA ASP A 33 62.67 15.25 10.93
C ASP A 33 61.92 14.04 11.53
N ASP A 34 62.65 12.96 11.85
CA ASP A 34 62.07 11.72 12.37
C ASP A 34 62.40 11.41 13.83
N GLY A 35 62.81 12.43 14.57
CA GLY A 35 63.23 12.33 15.95
C GLY A 35 62.08 12.10 16.93
N SER A 36 62.44 11.75 18.15
CA SER A 36 61.50 11.60 19.26
C SER A 36 62.17 12.01 20.56
N THR A 37 61.38 12.27 21.59
CA THR A 37 61.93 12.45 22.94
C THR A 37 62.46 11.13 23.50
N GLY A 38 63.18 11.19 24.62
CA GLY A 38 63.23 10.06 25.55
C GLY A 38 61.87 9.82 26.22
N SER A 39 61.83 8.95 27.23
CA SER A 39 60.62 8.77 28.04
C SER A 39 60.34 10.05 28.85
N VAL A 40 59.14 10.61 28.69
CA VAL A 40 58.68 11.86 29.34
C VAL A 40 57.54 11.54 30.29
N ALA A 41 57.53 12.14 31.48
CA ALA A 41 56.44 11.96 32.44
C ALA A 41 55.18 12.74 32.02
N ILE A 42 54.03 12.07 32.06
CA ILE A 42 52.71 12.67 31.81
C ILE A 42 52.30 13.58 33.00
N GLY A 43 52.73 13.22 34.21
CA GLY A 43 52.42 13.94 35.45
C GLY A 43 51.24 13.36 36.24
N PHE A 44 50.55 12.37 35.69
CA PHE A 44 49.52 11.56 36.35
C PHE A 44 49.46 10.16 35.69
N PRO A 45 48.99 9.12 36.41
CA PRO A 45 48.78 7.81 35.82
C PRO A 45 47.54 7.80 34.92
N ILE A 46 47.62 7.06 33.82
CA ILE A 46 46.52 6.80 32.90
C ILE A 46 46.34 5.30 32.69
N ASP A 47 45.09 4.86 32.52
CA ASP A 47 44.76 3.51 32.08
C ASP A 47 44.31 3.56 30.60
N PHE A 48 45.19 3.09 29.71
CA PHE A 48 44.95 3.08 28.27
C PHE A 48 44.96 1.63 27.76
N PHE A 49 43.77 1.13 27.41
CA PHE A 49 43.50 -0.25 27.02
C PHE A 49 43.89 -1.29 28.09
N GLY A 50 43.63 -0.98 29.37
CA GLY A 50 43.91 -1.85 30.51
C GLY A 50 45.37 -1.81 30.98
N ALA A 51 46.22 -1.04 30.29
CA ALA A 51 47.62 -0.86 30.63
C ALA A 51 47.82 0.51 31.30
N ASN A 52 48.55 0.52 32.41
CA ASN A 52 48.80 1.72 33.19
C ASN A 52 50.10 2.40 32.75
N PHE A 53 50.02 3.67 32.38
CA PHE A 53 51.17 4.48 31.96
C PHE A 53 51.30 5.74 32.80
N THR A 54 52.53 6.11 33.12
CA THR A 54 52.88 7.41 33.73
C THR A 54 53.77 8.25 32.81
N ASN A 55 54.21 7.64 31.70
CA ASN A 55 55.18 8.20 30.79
C ASN A 55 54.78 7.89 29.33
N LEU A 56 55.28 8.72 28.41
CA LEU A 56 55.12 8.53 26.97
C LEU A 56 56.37 9.03 26.22
N TYR A 57 56.40 8.80 24.92
CA TYR A 57 57.35 9.34 23.96
C TYR A 57 56.62 10.30 23.03
N VAL A 58 57.13 11.52 22.90
CA VAL A 58 56.64 12.50 21.93
C VAL A 58 57.41 12.32 20.64
N ASN A 59 56.71 11.95 19.57
CA ASN A 59 57.30 11.68 18.27
C ASN A 59 57.07 12.87 17.32
N ASN A 60 58.09 13.26 16.55
CA ASN A 60 58.01 14.45 15.69
C ASN A 60 56.87 14.34 14.67
N ASN A 61 56.65 13.13 14.15
CA ASN A 61 55.65 12.76 13.17
C ASN A 61 54.20 12.69 13.73
N GLY A 62 53.86 13.61 14.63
CA GLY A 62 52.47 13.91 15.02
C GLY A 62 51.74 12.84 15.83
N ASN A 63 52.47 12.06 16.62
CA ASN A 63 51.90 11.02 17.49
C ASN A 63 52.66 10.89 18.82
N VAL A 64 52.02 10.21 19.78
CA VAL A 64 52.66 9.74 21.01
C VAL A 64 52.53 8.23 21.14
N THR A 65 53.56 7.61 21.71
CA THR A 65 53.63 6.17 22.00
C THR A 65 54.03 5.95 23.44
N PHE A 66 53.70 4.79 24.01
CA PHE A 66 53.85 4.57 25.45
C PHE A 66 54.96 3.61 25.83
N ASP A 67 55.38 2.74 24.91
CA ASP A 67 56.39 1.71 25.11
C ASP A 67 57.79 2.18 24.64
N SER A 68 57.88 2.78 23.45
CA SER A 68 59.11 3.20 22.80
C SER A 68 58.85 4.29 21.75
N SER A 69 59.89 5.04 21.37
CA SER A 69 59.83 6.05 20.31
C SER A 69 59.40 5.46 18.95
N LEU A 70 58.77 6.27 18.11
CA LEU A 70 58.38 5.91 16.75
C LEU A 70 58.90 6.97 15.75
N SER A 71 59.90 6.59 14.97
CA SER A 71 60.52 7.44 13.93
C SER A 71 59.97 7.16 12.53
N THR A 72 58.89 6.39 12.41
CA THR A 72 58.26 6.13 11.11
C THR A 72 57.61 7.43 10.62
N TYR A 73 57.82 7.77 9.35
CA TYR A 73 57.29 8.99 8.73
C TYR A 73 56.14 8.73 7.75
N THR A 74 56.18 7.60 7.03
CA THR A 74 55.05 7.21 6.17
C THR A 74 53.93 6.61 7.02
N PRO A 75 52.75 7.24 7.08
CA PRO A 75 51.66 6.77 7.93
C PRO A 75 51.15 5.39 7.50
N PHE A 76 50.81 4.56 8.47
CA PHE A 76 50.20 3.24 8.29
C PHE A 76 48.86 3.17 9.03
N ASN A 77 48.01 2.19 8.70
CA ASN A 77 46.75 1.98 9.43
C ASN A 77 47.05 1.77 10.92
N ILE A 78 46.49 2.60 11.79
CA ILE A 78 46.92 2.69 13.18
C ILE A 78 46.72 1.39 13.97
N ILE A 79 45.84 0.49 13.53
CA ILE A 79 45.68 -0.84 14.15
C ILE A 79 46.96 -1.68 14.05
N THR A 80 47.76 -1.49 12.99
CA THR A 80 48.98 -2.26 12.74
C THR A 80 50.22 -1.68 13.43
N ALA A 81 50.06 -0.72 14.35
CA ALA A 81 51.18 -0.07 15.04
C ALA A 81 52.04 -1.04 15.86
N GLY A 82 51.48 -2.16 16.31
CA GLY A 82 52.17 -3.09 17.20
C GLY A 82 52.42 -2.55 18.61
N ARG A 83 51.88 -1.37 18.95
CA ARG A 83 52.03 -0.65 20.22
C ARG A 83 50.84 0.27 20.50
N GLN A 84 50.63 0.65 21.76
CA GLN A 84 49.71 1.73 22.11
C GLN A 84 50.18 3.05 21.50
N ILE A 85 49.28 3.71 20.77
CA ILE A 85 49.54 4.96 20.06
C ILE A 85 48.31 5.87 20.12
N ILE A 86 48.57 7.17 20.29
CA ILE A 86 47.58 8.22 20.08
C ILE A 86 48.16 9.18 19.03
N ALA A 87 47.46 9.36 17.93
CA ALA A 87 47.89 10.12 16.77
C ALA A 87 46.86 11.20 16.43
N PRO A 88 47.01 12.44 16.97
CA PRO A 88 46.19 13.55 16.51
C PRO A 88 46.42 13.85 15.02
N PHE A 89 47.62 13.60 14.48
CA PHE A 89 47.91 13.73 13.05
C PHE A 89 49.20 12.99 12.70
N PHE A 90 49.14 11.68 12.46
CA PHE A 90 50.33 10.92 12.07
C PHE A 90 50.69 11.20 10.61
N GLY A 91 51.74 11.98 10.39
CA GLY A 91 52.26 12.40 9.10
C GLY A 91 53.76 12.66 9.13
N ASP A 92 54.32 12.92 7.96
CA ASP A 92 55.75 13.15 7.72
C ASP A 92 56.12 14.62 8.03
N VAL A 93 56.36 14.91 9.32
CA VAL A 93 56.55 16.26 9.85
C VAL A 93 58.03 16.61 9.80
N ASP A 94 58.38 17.78 9.23
CA ASP A 94 59.74 18.31 9.29
C ASP A 94 59.76 19.64 10.05
N THR A 95 60.50 19.68 11.16
CA THR A 95 60.71 20.89 11.94
C THR A 95 62.06 21.55 11.66
N ASN A 96 62.85 21.11 10.68
CA ASN A 96 64.05 21.81 10.23
C ASN A 96 63.75 22.89 9.17
N SER A 97 62.72 22.67 8.35
CA SER A 97 62.44 23.47 7.15
C SER A 97 61.28 24.46 7.36
N GLY A 98 61.51 25.54 8.10
CA GLY A 98 60.58 26.68 8.15
C GLY A 98 59.35 26.54 9.07
N GLY A 99 59.11 25.37 9.68
CA GLY A 99 58.12 25.18 10.74
C GLY A 99 58.61 25.61 12.14
N SER A 100 57.82 25.36 13.19
CA SER A 100 58.22 25.48 14.60
C SER A 100 58.59 24.11 15.18
N PRO A 101 59.48 24.05 16.20
CA PRO A 101 59.76 22.78 16.87
C PRO A 101 58.55 22.30 17.66
N VAL A 102 58.43 20.98 17.83
CA VAL A 102 57.39 20.39 18.70
C VAL A 102 57.66 20.79 20.14
N THR A 103 56.62 21.27 20.83
CA THR A 103 56.70 21.60 22.26
C THR A 103 55.74 20.74 23.06
N TYR A 104 56.06 20.48 24.32
CA TYR A 104 55.24 19.64 25.19
C TYR A 104 55.43 20.01 26.66
N GLY A 105 54.49 19.59 27.51
CA GLY A 105 54.64 19.73 28.95
C GLY A 105 53.34 19.61 29.71
N SER A 106 53.42 19.83 31.02
CA SER A 106 52.26 19.82 31.91
C SER A 106 51.58 21.20 31.99
N GLY A 107 50.29 21.19 32.29
CA GLY A 107 49.46 22.37 32.49
C GLY A 107 48.16 22.00 33.19
N THR A 108 47.12 22.82 33.01
CA THR A 108 45.78 22.50 33.52
C THR A 108 44.70 22.79 32.50
N VAL A 109 43.69 21.93 32.44
CA VAL A 109 42.44 22.16 31.70
C VAL A 109 41.29 22.15 32.69
N ASN A 110 40.51 23.22 32.74
CA ASN A 110 39.37 23.36 33.66
C ASN A 110 39.73 23.03 35.13
N GLY A 111 40.92 23.45 35.57
CA GLY A 111 41.43 23.22 36.93
C GLY A 111 42.01 21.82 37.18
N ARG A 112 42.05 20.93 36.19
CA ARG A 112 42.58 19.57 36.31
C ARG A 112 43.99 19.44 35.74
N PRO A 113 44.86 18.60 36.31
CA PRO A 113 46.16 18.29 35.70
C PRO A 113 46.00 17.84 34.25
N ALA A 114 46.85 18.35 33.37
CA ALA A 114 46.87 17.98 31.98
C ALA A 114 48.30 17.91 31.44
N PHE A 115 48.51 17.10 30.43
CA PHE A 115 49.74 17.02 29.64
C PHE A 115 49.40 17.31 28.18
N GLY A 116 50.16 18.16 27.53
CA GLY A 116 49.91 18.51 26.13
C GLY A 116 51.15 18.41 25.26
N VAL A 117 50.91 18.19 23.98
CA VAL A 117 51.92 18.18 22.92
C VAL A 117 51.42 19.05 21.77
N ASN A 118 52.27 19.99 21.36
CA ASN A 118 51.98 21.02 20.38
C ASN A 118 52.81 20.78 19.11
N TRP A 119 52.13 20.47 18.00
CA TRP A 119 52.66 20.56 16.65
C TRP A 119 52.05 21.79 15.98
N VAL A 120 52.37 22.96 16.53
CA VAL A 120 51.84 24.25 16.07
C VAL A 120 52.78 24.81 15.02
N ASN A 121 52.25 25.17 13.85
CA ASN A 121 53.01 25.69 12.70
C ASN A 121 54.14 24.75 12.27
N VAL A 122 53.88 23.45 12.19
CA VAL A 122 54.85 22.45 11.71
C VAL A 122 54.73 22.27 10.20
N ASN A 123 55.87 22.08 9.52
CA ASN A 123 55.90 21.84 8.07
C ASN A 123 55.86 20.34 7.78
N CYS A 124 55.51 19.98 6.56
CA CYS A 124 55.76 18.64 6.03
C CYS A 124 57.22 18.48 5.60
N TYR A 125 57.70 17.24 5.50
CA TYR A 125 58.98 16.95 4.85
C TYR A 125 58.94 17.26 3.34
N TYR A 126 59.87 18.11 2.89
CA TYR A 126 60.08 18.45 1.49
C TYR A 126 61.54 18.73 1.16
N SER A 127 61.99 18.32 -0.04
CA SER A 127 63.37 18.51 -0.51
C SER A 127 63.66 19.90 -1.13
N GLY A 128 62.82 20.91 -0.87
CA GLY A 128 62.95 22.29 -1.38
C GLY A 128 62.38 23.34 -0.41
N SER A 129 62.11 24.57 -0.89
CA SER A 129 61.62 25.67 -0.02
C SER A 129 60.14 25.98 -0.27
N HIS A 130 59.29 25.66 0.70
CA HIS A 130 57.92 26.14 0.82
C HIS A 130 57.50 26.15 2.30
N THR A 131 56.42 26.85 2.62
CA THR A 131 55.87 26.97 3.97
C THR A 131 54.38 26.69 3.89
N VAL A 132 54.00 25.43 4.09
CA VAL A 132 52.62 24.97 4.19
C VAL A 132 52.52 24.37 5.59
N LEU A 133 51.85 25.07 6.51
CA LEU A 133 51.99 24.77 7.94
C LEU A 133 50.70 24.15 8.46
N ASN A 134 50.85 23.08 9.23
CA ASN A 134 49.76 22.52 10.03
C ASN A 134 49.92 22.99 11.49
N SER A 135 48.79 23.16 12.16
CA SER A 135 48.71 23.44 13.60
C SER A 135 47.72 22.49 14.24
N PHE A 136 48.25 21.53 15.00
CA PHE A 136 47.48 20.53 15.73
C PHE A 136 48.11 20.23 17.10
N GLN A 137 47.29 19.71 18.02
CA GLN A 137 47.69 19.47 19.40
C GLN A 137 46.98 18.25 19.98
N LEU A 138 47.72 17.51 20.82
CA LEU A 138 47.17 16.52 21.74
C LEU A 138 47.13 17.10 23.15
N VAL A 139 46.01 16.99 23.86
CA VAL A 139 45.92 17.33 25.29
C VAL A 139 45.30 16.17 26.06
N MET A 140 46.02 15.60 27.01
CA MET A 140 45.56 14.55 27.91
C MET A 140 45.20 15.18 29.27
N ILE A 141 44.03 14.87 29.81
CA ILE A 141 43.44 15.53 30.97
C ILE A 141 43.10 14.47 32.02
N GLU A 142 43.58 14.64 33.24
CA GLU A 142 43.31 13.72 34.35
C GLU A 142 41.82 13.73 34.73
N ARG A 143 41.21 12.54 34.90
CA ARG A 143 39.79 12.33 35.21
C ARG A 143 39.57 11.32 36.34
N GLY A 144 40.40 11.37 37.38
CA GLY A 144 40.27 10.52 38.57
C GLY A 144 38.93 10.64 39.29
N ASP A 145 38.18 11.74 39.05
CA ASP A 145 36.80 11.93 39.48
C ASP A 145 35.81 10.92 38.88
N THR A 146 36.15 10.30 37.74
CA THR A 146 35.30 9.34 37.02
C THR A 146 35.72 7.89 37.22
N GLY A 147 36.85 7.65 37.89
CA GLY A 147 37.43 6.32 38.08
C GLY A 147 38.96 6.37 38.17
N THR A 148 39.56 5.33 38.72
CA THR A 148 41.03 5.28 38.93
C THR A 148 41.75 5.31 37.58
N ASN A 149 42.72 6.22 37.44
CA ASN A 149 43.54 6.40 36.23
C ASN A 149 42.74 6.70 34.95
N ASN A 150 41.48 7.10 35.10
CA ASN A 150 40.71 7.62 33.97
C ASN A 150 41.30 8.95 33.51
N PHE A 151 41.22 9.18 32.22
CA PHE A 151 41.65 10.43 31.61
C PHE A 151 40.78 10.73 30.39
N ASP A 152 40.78 11.97 29.94
CA ASP A 152 40.29 12.34 28.63
C ASP A 152 41.47 12.72 27.75
N PHE A 153 41.32 12.64 26.44
CA PHE A 153 42.26 13.29 25.54
C PHE A 153 41.55 14.01 24.41
N GLU A 154 42.15 15.12 24.01
CA GLU A 154 41.64 16.01 22.98
C GLU A 154 42.58 16.03 21.78
N PHE A 155 42.03 15.96 20.58
CA PHE A 155 42.69 16.44 19.39
C PHE A 155 42.18 17.84 19.09
N ASN A 156 43.08 18.80 18.97
CA ASN A 156 42.78 20.20 18.69
C ASN A 156 43.45 20.62 17.39
N TYR A 157 42.71 21.22 16.46
CA TYR A 157 43.17 21.61 15.13
C TYR A 157 42.82 23.08 14.86
N ASP A 158 43.80 23.84 14.37
CA ASP A 158 43.60 25.24 14.00
C ASP A 158 43.78 25.50 12.51
N GLN A 159 44.66 24.72 11.86
CA GLN A 159 45.00 24.84 10.45
C GLN A 159 45.59 23.52 9.95
N ILE A 160 45.05 22.97 8.86
CA ILE A 160 45.51 21.75 8.20
C ILE A 160 45.60 22.01 6.69
N LEU A 161 46.79 22.34 6.21
CA LEU A 161 47.07 22.71 4.82
C LEU A 161 47.86 21.65 4.05
N TRP A 162 48.45 20.68 4.74
CA TRP A 162 49.17 19.57 4.11
C TRP A 162 48.75 18.23 4.72
N GLN A 163 48.97 17.15 3.97
CA GLN A 163 48.57 15.79 4.37
C GLN A 163 49.67 14.73 4.27
N ALA A 164 50.70 14.92 3.45
CA ALA A 164 51.80 13.99 3.28
C ALA A 164 53.10 14.70 2.88
N GLY A 165 54.24 14.30 3.44
CA GLY A 165 55.55 14.72 2.96
C GLY A 165 55.94 14.04 1.63
N THR A 166 56.94 14.56 0.94
CA THR A 166 57.35 14.00 -0.36
C THR A 166 58.00 12.63 -0.26
N ALA A 167 58.65 12.30 0.86
CA ALA A 167 59.15 10.95 1.12
C ALA A 167 58.02 9.93 1.28
N SER A 168 56.82 10.41 1.64
CA SER A 168 55.59 9.63 1.73
C SER A 168 54.73 9.70 0.46
N GLY A 169 55.30 10.17 -0.65
CA GLY A 169 54.65 10.24 -1.97
C GLY A 169 53.79 11.49 -2.21
N GLY A 170 53.86 12.48 -1.32
CA GLY A 170 53.26 13.80 -1.54
C GLY A 170 53.93 14.55 -2.70
N ASP A 171 53.22 15.52 -3.27
CA ASP A 171 53.76 16.46 -4.24
C ASP A 171 54.52 17.62 -3.57
N ASN A 172 55.00 18.59 -4.36
CA ASN A 172 55.74 19.76 -3.85
C ASN A 172 54.90 20.71 -3.00
N SER A 173 53.60 20.48 -2.88
CA SER A 173 52.68 21.20 -1.99
C SER A 173 52.30 20.35 -0.78
N CYS A 174 52.89 19.16 -0.62
CA CYS A 174 52.59 18.17 0.41
C CYS A 174 51.14 17.66 0.38
N LEU A 175 50.61 17.54 -0.85
CA LEU A 175 49.32 16.96 -1.16
C LEU A 175 49.50 15.61 -1.88
N GLY A 176 48.48 14.76 -1.85
CA GLY A 176 48.55 13.39 -2.38
C GLY A 176 49.30 12.41 -1.46
N GLY A 177 49.94 11.40 -2.06
CA GLY A 177 50.80 10.44 -1.35
C GLY A 177 50.07 9.47 -0.43
N SER A 178 50.74 9.11 0.66
CA SER A 178 50.20 8.39 1.82
C SER A 178 49.75 9.42 2.86
N PRO A 179 48.47 9.87 2.81
CA PRO A 179 47.95 10.92 3.69
C PRO A 179 47.95 10.50 5.16
N ALA A 180 47.94 11.52 6.01
CA ALA A 180 47.99 11.38 7.46
C ALA A 180 46.87 10.48 8.03
N ARG A 181 47.22 9.80 9.12
CA ARG A 181 46.31 8.95 9.89
C ARG A 181 45.97 9.63 11.21
N VAL A 182 44.69 9.67 11.56
CA VAL A 182 44.22 10.36 12.77
C VAL A 182 43.39 9.39 13.59
N GLY A 183 43.81 9.11 14.82
CA GLY A 183 43.17 8.09 15.64
C GLY A 183 43.99 7.61 16.82
N PHE A 184 43.64 6.43 17.32
CA PHE A 184 44.35 5.76 18.40
C PHE A 184 44.22 4.24 18.30
N SER A 185 45.13 3.50 18.94
CA SER A 185 45.15 2.04 18.90
C SER A 185 45.79 1.45 20.15
N ASN A 186 45.34 0.25 20.52
CA ASN A 186 46.02 -0.60 21.50
C ASN A 186 47.22 -1.36 20.91
N GLY A 187 47.45 -1.22 19.60
CA GLY A 187 48.54 -1.85 18.87
C GLY A 187 48.26 -3.29 18.41
N SER A 188 47.05 -3.81 18.60
CA SER A 188 46.70 -5.18 18.22
C SER A 188 45.31 -5.29 17.59
N THR A 189 44.26 -5.18 18.40
CA THR A 189 42.90 -5.62 18.06
C THR A 189 41.86 -4.51 18.19
N THR A 190 42.22 -3.40 18.84
CA THR A 190 41.31 -2.30 19.11
C THR A 190 41.95 -1.00 18.64
N SER A 191 41.27 -0.31 17.73
CA SER A 191 41.68 0.99 17.21
C SER A 191 40.45 1.79 16.78
N PHE A 192 40.64 3.09 16.67
CA PHE A 192 39.69 4.01 16.06
C PHE A 192 40.46 4.98 15.18
N GLU A 193 39.94 5.27 13.99
CA GLU A 193 40.44 6.34 13.13
C GLU A 193 39.27 7.26 12.76
N LEU A 194 39.51 8.58 12.72
CA LEU A 194 38.50 9.54 12.28
C LEU A 194 38.14 9.30 10.80
N PRO A 195 36.88 9.60 10.40
CA PRO A 195 36.49 9.64 8.99
C PRO A 195 37.43 10.51 8.16
N GLY A 196 37.94 9.97 7.07
CA GLY A 196 38.95 10.64 6.25
C GLY A 196 40.39 10.22 6.56
N SER A 197 40.61 9.40 7.60
CA SER A 197 41.94 8.90 7.94
C SER A 197 42.57 8.15 6.78
N GLY A 198 43.76 8.62 6.39
CA GLY A 198 44.50 8.26 5.20
C GLY A 198 43.69 8.19 3.90
N VAL A 199 42.73 9.10 3.76
CA VAL A 199 42.07 9.43 2.49
C VAL A 199 42.65 10.76 1.99
N ASN A 200 42.99 10.83 0.71
CA ASN A 200 43.57 12.04 0.13
C ASN A 200 42.58 13.21 0.18
N ASN A 201 43.08 14.37 0.61
CA ASN A 201 42.39 15.66 0.72
C ASN A 201 41.26 15.73 1.75
N ALA A 202 41.04 14.67 2.54
CA ALA A 202 39.92 14.60 3.47
C ALA A 202 40.08 15.60 4.64
N PHE A 203 41.25 15.60 5.27
CA PHE A 203 41.48 16.39 6.49
C PHE A 203 41.84 17.86 6.28
N LEU A 204 42.06 18.28 5.04
CA LEU A 204 42.51 19.63 4.73
C LEU A 204 41.43 20.67 5.04
N ASP A 205 41.83 21.89 5.35
CA ASP A 205 40.93 23.03 5.56
C ASP A 205 40.07 23.32 4.30
N SER A 206 40.63 23.03 3.12
CA SER A 206 39.97 23.12 1.81
C SER A 206 39.32 21.81 1.35
N GLY A 207 39.36 20.77 2.20
CA GLY A 207 38.74 19.47 1.96
C GLY A 207 37.21 19.50 2.10
N PRO A 208 36.55 18.35 1.96
CA PRO A 208 35.12 18.24 2.22
C PRO A 208 34.79 18.68 3.65
N ALA A 209 33.75 19.50 3.82
CA ALA A 209 33.27 19.93 5.13
C ALA A 209 33.04 18.72 6.06
N SER A 210 32.60 17.60 5.51
CA SER A 210 32.31 16.38 6.25
C SER A 210 33.48 15.58 6.82
N THR A 211 34.70 15.91 6.42
CA THR A 211 35.91 15.22 6.91
C THR A 211 37.03 16.17 7.28
N SER A 212 36.94 17.45 6.94
CA SER A 212 37.93 18.46 7.30
C SER A 212 38.06 18.59 8.82
N LEU A 213 39.30 18.53 9.34
CA LEU A 213 39.50 18.47 10.78
C LEU A 213 39.07 19.76 11.48
N ILE A 214 39.21 20.92 10.85
CA ILE A 214 38.91 22.23 11.46
C ILE A 214 37.43 22.61 11.44
N HIS A 215 36.64 22.01 10.53
CA HIS A 215 35.21 22.34 10.38
C HIS A 215 34.32 21.45 11.26
N ASN A 216 34.80 20.26 11.62
CA ASN A 216 34.08 19.29 12.46
C ASN A 216 34.53 19.35 13.93
N SER A 217 33.81 18.63 14.79
CA SER A 217 34.16 18.43 16.20
C SER A 217 33.61 17.09 16.69
N LEU A 218 34.11 16.58 17.82
CA LEU A 218 33.54 15.38 18.47
C LEU A 218 33.46 15.61 19.96
N ASN A 219 32.30 15.40 20.57
CA ASN A 219 32.05 15.64 22.00
C ASN A 219 32.51 17.04 22.47
N SER A 220 32.37 18.04 21.59
CA SER A 220 32.81 19.41 21.79
C SER A 220 31.96 20.36 20.96
N THR A 221 31.70 21.56 21.48
CA THR A 221 31.03 22.64 20.74
C THR A 221 32.02 23.56 20.03
N VAL A 222 33.32 23.26 20.09
CA VAL A 222 34.40 24.03 19.47
C VAL A 222 34.81 23.31 18.19
N PRO A 223 34.63 23.91 16.99
CA PRO A 223 35.15 23.38 15.74
C PRO A 223 36.66 23.13 15.84
N GLY A 224 37.13 22.04 15.24
CA GLY A 224 38.52 21.61 15.36
C GLY A 224 38.86 20.87 16.66
N ARG A 225 37.90 20.62 17.57
CA ARG A 225 38.16 19.88 18.82
C ARG A 225 37.40 18.56 18.87
N TYR A 226 38.14 17.47 19.13
CA TYR A 226 37.63 16.11 19.26
C TYR A 226 38.02 15.57 20.62
N VAL A 227 37.04 15.22 21.45
CA VAL A 227 37.24 14.79 22.84
C VAL A 227 36.90 13.31 22.98
N PHE A 228 37.86 12.56 23.52
CA PHE A 228 37.74 11.12 23.76
C PHE A 228 37.83 10.84 25.25
N ALA A 229 36.88 10.07 25.77
CA ALA A 229 36.83 9.71 27.17
C ALA A 229 37.44 8.32 27.39
N ALA A 230 38.54 8.22 28.15
CA ALA A 230 39.09 6.94 28.59
C ALA A 230 38.52 6.57 29.97
N ARG A 231 37.76 5.48 30.03
CA ARG A 231 37.08 4.99 31.24
C ARG A 231 37.42 3.53 31.47
N ASN A 232 38.04 3.23 32.61
CA ASN A 232 38.42 1.88 33.02
C ASN A 232 39.21 1.15 31.92
N GLY A 233 40.18 1.84 31.33
CA GLY A 233 41.00 1.34 30.23
C GLY A 233 40.35 1.38 28.85
N ASN A 234 39.05 1.60 28.71
CA ASN A 234 38.39 1.63 27.41
C ASN A 234 38.18 3.07 26.93
N ILE A 235 38.42 3.32 25.63
CA ILE A 235 38.06 4.61 25.03
C ILE A 235 36.60 4.56 24.61
N GLN A 236 35.79 5.40 25.22
CA GLN A 236 34.39 5.59 24.86
C GLN A 236 34.34 6.53 23.66
N VAL A 237 33.92 5.99 22.51
CA VAL A 237 33.48 6.78 21.36
C VAL A 237 31.96 6.69 21.36
N GLU A 238 31.32 7.48 22.22
CA GLU A 238 29.86 7.56 22.26
C GLU A 238 29.40 8.60 21.23
N PHE A 239 28.53 8.16 20.32
CA PHE A 239 27.73 9.06 19.49
C PHE A 239 26.31 9.01 20.02
N ASN A 240 25.88 10.07 20.69
CA ASN A 240 24.54 10.15 21.27
C ASN A 240 23.53 10.60 20.21
N TYR A 241 23.31 9.78 19.18
CA TYR A 241 22.29 10.07 18.19
C TYR A 241 20.89 9.98 18.83
N ALA A 242 20.00 10.86 18.38
CA ALA A 242 18.57 10.75 18.66
C ALA A 242 17.82 10.41 17.37
N MET A 243 16.66 9.79 17.50
CA MET A 243 15.75 9.51 16.38
C MET A 243 14.47 10.31 16.55
N ASP A 244 13.96 10.85 15.45
CA ASP A 244 12.64 11.48 15.36
C ASP A 244 11.86 10.93 14.15
N ILE A 245 10.65 10.43 14.38
CA ILE A 245 9.73 9.96 13.34
C ILE A 245 8.84 11.12 12.91
N LEU A 246 8.60 11.29 11.61
CA LEU A 246 7.86 12.44 11.07
C LEU A 246 8.44 13.79 11.52
N PRO A 247 9.73 14.05 11.20
CA PRO A 247 10.40 15.28 11.59
C PRO A 247 9.62 16.51 11.17
N GLY A 248 9.52 17.48 12.09
CA GLY A 248 8.77 18.71 11.88
C GLY A 248 7.32 18.66 12.34
N THR A 249 6.79 17.49 12.70
CA THR A 249 5.47 17.34 13.34
C THR A 249 5.62 17.22 14.85
N CYS A 250 4.66 17.73 15.64
CA CYS A 250 4.71 17.61 17.10
C CYS A 250 4.10 16.30 17.62
N THR A 251 3.48 15.54 16.74
CA THR A 251 2.80 14.30 17.07
C THR A 251 3.09 13.35 15.94
N ASN A 252 3.71 12.23 16.26
CA ASN A 252 4.08 11.20 15.29
C ASN A 252 2.85 10.37 14.94
N GLU A 253 1.82 11.03 14.44
CA GLU A 253 0.55 10.43 14.04
C GLU A 253 0.69 9.82 12.65
N VAL A 254 0.49 8.51 12.57
CA VAL A 254 0.70 7.76 11.33
C VAL A 254 -0.59 7.03 10.98
N ALA A 255 -1.13 7.34 9.81
CA ALA A 255 -2.18 6.54 9.18
C ALA A 255 -1.59 5.20 8.73
N ILE A 256 -1.62 4.19 9.59
CA ILE A 256 -0.85 2.93 9.39
C ILE A 256 -1.39 2.09 8.23
N ASP A 257 -2.65 2.31 7.87
CA ASP A 257 -3.37 1.66 6.76
C ASP A 257 -3.28 2.46 5.44
N SER A 258 -2.54 3.59 5.42
CA SER A 258 -2.26 4.35 4.21
C SER A 258 -1.11 3.75 3.39
N PRO A 259 -1.20 3.68 2.04
CA PRO A 259 -0.12 3.17 1.18
C PRO A 259 1.08 4.13 1.05
N GLY A 260 1.20 5.12 1.93
CA GLY A 260 2.21 6.18 1.88
C GLY A 260 3.59 5.81 2.45
N THR A 261 4.39 6.83 2.69
CA THR A 261 5.73 6.72 3.27
C THR A 261 5.82 7.47 4.60
N MET A 262 6.68 6.99 5.48
CA MET A 262 7.06 7.63 6.74
C MET A 262 8.49 8.13 6.63
N THR A 263 8.71 9.38 7.02
CA THR A 263 10.06 9.95 7.16
C THR A 263 10.54 9.71 8.58
N VAL A 264 11.79 9.33 8.75
CA VAL A 264 12.46 9.17 10.03
C VAL A 264 13.82 9.83 9.94
N THR A 265 14.20 10.61 10.95
CA THR A 265 15.46 11.33 10.99
C THR A 265 16.31 10.85 12.14
N ILE A 266 17.60 10.62 11.88
CA ILE A 266 18.62 10.52 12.92
C ILE A 266 19.26 11.88 13.07
N ILE A 267 19.09 12.48 14.24
CA ILE A 267 19.46 13.87 14.50
C ILE A 267 20.97 13.98 14.74
N GLY A 268 21.61 14.91 14.04
CA GLY A 268 23.02 15.23 14.22
C GLY A 268 23.30 15.86 15.60
N THR A 269 24.43 15.51 16.22
CA THR A 269 24.76 15.97 17.58
C THR A 269 25.68 17.21 17.59
N ASN A 270 26.51 17.36 16.56
CA ASN A 270 27.53 18.41 16.40
C ASN A 270 27.26 19.28 15.14
N ASN A 271 28.01 20.37 14.97
CA ASN A 271 27.80 21.32 13.85
C ASN A 271 28.16 20.77 12.45
N ASP A 272 28.63 19.53 12.31
CA ASP A 272 28.86 18.90 11.00
C ASP A 272 29.14 17.38 11.12
N SER A 273 28.50 16.59 10.23
CA SER A 273 28.89 15.27 9.71
C SER A 273 29.02 14.03 10.61
N ASP A 274 28.61 14.06 11.86
CA ASP A 274 28.56 12.82 12.65
C ASP A 274 27.62 11.77 12.06
N VAL A 275 26.53 12.16 11.42
CA VAL A 275 25.63 11.22 10.73
C VAL A 275 26.29 10.50 9.54
N ASN A 276 27.39 11.03 8.98
CA ASN A 276 28.17 10.35 7.93
C ASN A 276 28.95 9.13 8.46
N LEU A 277 29.06 8.97 9.77
CA LEU A 277 29.62 7.77 10.40
C LEU A 277 28.65 6.59 10.38
N ILE A 278 27.36 6.83 10.14
CA ILE A 278 26.34 5.80 10.16
C ILE A 278 26.44 4.98 8.88
N ASN A 279 26.53 3.65 9.01
CA ASN A 279 26.45 2.76 7.86
C ASN A 279 24.98 2.64 7.43
N VAL A 280 24.55 3.52 6.54
CA VAL A 280 23.16 3.59 6.04
C VAL A 280 22.65 2.24 5.52
N SER A 281 23.52 1.44 4.89
CA SER A 281 23.14 0.14 4.33
C SER A 281 22.81 -0.93 5.39
N SER A 282 23.17 -0.68 6.65
CA SER A 282 22.88 -1.55 7.78
C SER A 282 21.57 -1.20 8.51
N LEU A 283 20.95 -0.05 8.18
CA LEU A 283 19.83 0.48 8.93
C LEU A 283 18.52 -0.25 8.63
N ALA A 284 17.76 -0.55 9.69
CA ALA A 284 16.42 -1.12 9.58
C ALA A 284 15.52 -0.65 10.74
N LEU A 285 14.33 -0.14 10.41
CA LEU A 285 13.28 0.25 11.36
C LEU A 285 12.33 -0.94 11.52
N GLU A 286 12.27 -1.53 12.72
CA GLU A 286 11.54 -2.78 12.97
C GLU A 286 11.88 -3.89 11.95
N GLY A 287 13.14 -3.94 11.53
CA GLY A 287 13.63 -4.89 10.53
C GLY A 287 13.32 -4.53 9.07
N VAL A 288 12.64 -3.42 8.80
CA VAL A 288 12.37 -2.91 7.44
C VAL A 288 13.48 -1.95 7.02
N ALA A 289 14.08 -2.17 5.86
CA ALA A 289 15.10 -1.28 5.31
C ALA A 289 14.47 0.01 4.72
N PRO A 290 15.17 1.17 4.77
CA PRO A 290 14.69 2.39 4.15
C PRO A 290 14.68 2.27 2.62
N ILE A 291 13.70 2.90 1.97
CA ILE A 291 13.63 2.99 0.50
C ILE A 291 14.55 4.08 -0.06
N SER A 292 14.87 5.08 0.74
CA SER A 292 15.84 6.12 0.40
C SER A 292 16.41 6.76 1.65
N SER A 293 17.59 7.36 1.50
CA SER A 293 18.26 8.14 2.52
C SER A 293 18.84 9.42 1.92
N SER A 294 18.90 10.49 2.70
CA SER A 294 19.60 11.73 2.34
C SER A 294 20.15 12.41 3.58
N ILE A 295 21.17 13.27 3.42
CA ILE A 295 21.62 14.17 4.48
C ILE A 295 20.96 15.53 4.27
N ALA A 296 20.30 16.05 5.29
CA ALA A 296 19.70 17.38 5.29
C ALA A 296 19.47 17.88 6.73
N ASP A 297 19.66 19.18 6.94
CA ASP A 297 19.30 19.87 8.18
C ASP A 297 17.79 20.12 8.23
N ILE A 298 17.04 19.24 8.91
CA ILE A 298 15.57 19.29 8.93
C ILE A 298 14.94 19.15 10.32
N SER A 299 15.71 18.75 11.33
CA SER A 299 15.23 18.50 12.69
C SER A 299 16.12 19.19 13.71
N SER A 300 15.61 19.43 14.91
CA SER A 300 16.46 19.87 16.03
C SER A 300 16.55 18.79 17.11
N PRO A 301 17.52 18.86 18.02
CA PRO A 301 17.79 17.81 18.99
C PRO A 301 16.63 17.66 19.97
N ILE A 302 16.19 16.43 20.19
CA ILE A 302 15.20 16.09 21.22
C ILE A 302 15.76 16.48 22.59
N ALA A 303 14.96 17.21 23.37
CA ALA A 303 15.29 17.51 24.77
C ALA A 303 15.22 16.23 25.62
N VAL A 304 16.37 15.65 25.88
CA VAL A 304 16.53 14.51 26.80
C VAL A 304 16.79 14.99 28.24
N ASP A 305 16.33 14.22 29.23
CA ASP A 305 16.64 14.43 30.64
C ASP A 305 18.13 14.17 30.94
N GLY A 306 18.55 14.46 32.17
CA GLY A 306 19.95 14.27 32.62
C GLY A 306 20.46 12.82 32.57
N ASN A 307 19.62 11.86 32.15
CA ASN A 307 19.94 10.45 31.97
C ASN A 307 19.84 10.01 30.49
N GLY A 308 19.62 10.94 29.55
CA GLY A 308 19.50 10.64 28.12
C GLY A 308 18.13 10.11 27.69
N ASN A 309 17.12 10.11 28.59
CA ASN A 309 15.77 9.71 28.21
C ASN A 309 15.01 10.91 27.64
N PRO A 310 14.20 10.76 26.57
CA PRO A 310 13.26 11.79 26.15
C PRO A 310 12.38 12.21 27.34
N LEU A 311 12.26 13.52 27.59
CA LEU A 311 11.41 14.01 28.68
C LEU A 311 9.94 13.57 28.47
N PRO A 312 9.19 13.19 29.53
CA PRO A 312 7.80 12.74 29.37
C PRO A 312 6.93 13.88 28.85
N GLY A 313 6.51 13.78 27.58
CA GLY A 313 5.67 14.77 26.91
C GLY A 313 6.34 15.45 25.71
N ASP A 314 6.48 14.69 24.61
CA ASP A 314 6.53 15.21 23.23
C ASP A 314 5.37 16.21 22.93
N ALA A 315 4.32 16.17 23.76
CA ALA A 315 3.13 17.01 23.74
C ALA A 315 3.30 18.53 23.98
N ASN A 316 4.47 19.16 23.86
CA ASN A 316 4.51 20.63 24.05
C ASN A 316 5.37 21.49 23.13
N CYS A 317 5.77 21.04 21.92
CA CYS A 317 6.12 21.92 20.79
C CYS A 317 6.93 23.21 21.11
N SER A 318 7.74 23.24 22.15
CA SER A 318 8.25 24.50 22.70
C SER A 318 9.74 24.61 22.41
N GLY A 319 10.10 24.51 21.12
CA GLY A 319 11.38 25.01 20.64
C GLY A 319 12.13 24.28 19.52
N GLY A 320 11.62 23.24 18.85
CA GLY A 320 12.54 22.34 18.13
C GLY A 320 12.15 21.65 16.81
N ASN A 321 11.24 22.19 16.01
CA ASN A 321 10.79 21.51 14.77
C ASN A 321 11.30 22.23 13.51
N ALA A 322 12.50 22.82 13.59
CA ALA A 322 13.13 23.55 12.50
C ALA A 322 14.60 23.14 12.40
N ALA A 323 15.18 23.32 11.20
CA ALA A 323 16.60 23.20 10.93
C ALA A 323 17.44 23.83 12.05
N ASP A 324 18.31 23.04 12.68
CA ASP A 324 19.11 23.41 13.85
C ASP A 324 20.55 23.79 13.48
N GLY A 325 20.86 23.79 12.19
CA GLY A 325 22.20 24.06 11.67
C GLY A 325 23.12 22.85 11.67
N LYS A 326 22.59 21.63 11.88
CA LYS A 326 23.33 20.38 11.85
C LYS A 326 22.81 19.47 10.76
N ASP A 327 23.71 18.69 10.18
CA ASP A 327 23.34 17.70 9.18
C ASP A 327 22.67 16.50 9.84
N ASP A 328 21.42 16.21 9.45
CA ASP A 328 20.69 15.02 9.89
C ASP A 328 20.67 13.92 8.81
N LEU A 329 20.58 12.66 9.22
CA LEU A 329 20.31 11.54 8.31
C LEU A 329 18.81 11.29 8.20
N VAL A 330 18.25 11.67 7.05
CA VAL A 330 16.84 11.50 6.71
C VAL A 330 16.64 10.17 6.00
N LEU A 331 15.69 9.38 6.48
CA LEU A 331 15.35 8.05 6.00
C LEU A 331 13.87 8.01 5.62
N ILE A 332 13.53 7.34 4.52
CA ILE A 332 12.15 7.14 4.10
C ILE A 332 11.82 5.66 4.15
N PHE A 333 10.70 5.30 4.78
CA PHE A 333 10.20 3.94 4.91
C PHE A 333 8.80 3.79 4.31
N PRO A 334 8.44 2.62 3.75
CA PRO A 334 7.08 2.37 3.28
C PRO A 334 6.18 1.98 4.45
N ILE A 335 5.11 2.76 4.69
CA ILE A 335 4.16 2.53 5.80
C ILE A 335 3.60 1.09 5.78
N PRO A 336 3.19 0.51 4.64
CA PRO A 336 2.66 -0.86 4.62
C PRO A 336 3.64 -1.93 5.12
N ALA A 337 4.95 -1.74 4.92
CA ALA A 337 5.95 -2.68 5.39
C ALA A 337 6.15 -2.55 6.91
N ILE A 338 6.17 -1.32 7.42
CA ILE A 338 6.22 -1.05 8.87
C ILE A 338 4.98 -1.61 9.56
N ALA A 339 3.79 -1.37 9.01
CA ALA A 339 2.53 -1.93 9.49
C ALA A 339 2.57 -3.46 9.61
N SER A 340 3.10 -4.12 8.58
CA SER A 340 3.29 -5.58 8.58
C SER A 340 4.28 -6.05 9.65
N ALA A 341 5.36 -5.28 9.88
CA ALA A 341 6.40 -5.61 10.86
C ALA A 341 5.92 -5.46 12.31
N ILE A 342 5.19 -4.38 12.64
CA ILE A 342 4.66 -4.14 13.99
C ILE A 342 3.43 -5.01 14.31
N GLY A 343 2.75 -5.52 13.28
CA GLY A 343 1.58 -6.38 13.43
C GLY A 343 0.28 -5.60 13.69
N PRO A 344 -0.79 -6.29 14.14
CA PRO A 344 -2.11 -5.67 14.32
C PRO A 344 -2.10 -4.63 15.44
N VAL A 345 -2.60 -3.44 15.12
CA VAL A 345 -2.71 -2.27 16.01
C VAL A 345 -4.11 -1.66 15.88
N ASN A 346 -4.53 -0.88 16.87
CA ASN A 346 -5.82 -0.17 16.89
C ASN A 346 -5.61 1.35 16.75
N ASN A 347 -6.65 2.04 16.30
CA ASN A 347 -6.67 3.50 16.28
C ASN A 347 -6.45 4.08 17.69
N GLY A 348 -5.45 4.93 17.82
CA GLY A 348 -5.02 5.58 19.06
C GLY A 348 -3.92 4.83 19.83
N ASP A 349 -3.48 3.66 19.36
CA ASP A 349 -2.39 2.93 20.01
C ASP A 349 -1.07 3.73 19.94
N LEU A 350 -0.34 3.79 21.06
CA LEU A 350 1.02 4.32 21.12
C LEU A 350 2.00 3.16 20.92
N VAL A 351 2.72 3.16 19.79
CA VAL A 351 3.63 2.08 19.39
C VAL A 351 5.06 2.58 19.39
N GLY A 352 5.94 1.94 20.16
CA GLY A 352 7.37 2.19 20.11
C GLY A 352 8.00 1.49 18.91
N LEU A 353 8.81 2.21 18.14
CA LEU A 353 9.58 1.70 17.02
C LEU A 353 11.09 1.79 17.33
N SER A 354 11.82 0.79 16.87
CA SER A 354 13.26 0.63 17.09
C SER A 354 13.98 0.64 15.75
N LEU A 355 14.94 1.55 15.58
CA LEU A 355 15.89 1.53 14.48
C LEU A 355 17.18 0.86 14.93
N THR A 356 17.59 -0.14 14.17
CA THR A 356 18.84 -0.87 14.39
C THR A 356 19.79 -0.65 13.23
N GLY A 357 21.10 -0.78 13.50
CA GLY A 357 22.14 -0.80 12.48
C GLY A 357 23.53 -0.69 13.08
N SER A 358 24.47 -0.13 12.34
CA SER A 358 25.83 0.11 12.82
C SER A 358 26.43 1.40 12.28
N LEU A 359 27.51 1.84 12.90
CA LEU A 359 28.43 2.80 12.32
C LEU A 359 29.34 2.09 11.30
N ASN A 360 30.12 2.87 10.55
CA ASN A 360 31.07 2.39 9.55
C ASN A 360 32.21 1.56 10.16
N ASP A 361 32.47 1.69 11.46
CA ASP A 361 33.44 0.90 12.22
C ASP A 361 32.83 -0.38 12.84
N SER A 362 31.58 -0.70 12.51
CA SER A 362 30.80 -1.84 13.03
C SER A 362 30.29 -1.68 14.47
N THR A 363 30.42 -0.51 15.09
CA THR A 363 29.77 -0.22 16.38
C THR A 363 28.25 -0.29 16.20
N ALA A 364 27.55 -1.03 17.06
CA ALA A 364 26.11 -1.20 16.97
C ALA A 364 25.37 0.12 17.28
N LEU A 365 24.31 0.39 16.53
CA LEU A 365 23.39 1.52 16.72
C LEU A 365 22.00 0.98 17.05
N LEU A 366 21.39 1.52 18.10
CA LEU A 366 20.00 1.27 18.48
C LEU A 366 19.37 2.59 18.91
N LEU A 367 18.37 3.03 18.18
CA LEU A 367 17.60 4.25 18.45
C LEU A 367 16.13 3.89 18.54
N ASN A 368 15.39 4.60 19.40
CA ASN A 368 13.98 4.34 19.60
C ASN A 368 13.19 5.64 19.58
N ASP A 369 11.99 5.56 19.05
CA ASP A 369 10.97 6.62 19.10
C ASP A 369 9.57 5.97 19.04
N SER A 370 8.48 6.73 19.09
CA SER A 370 7.12 6.19 19.08
C SER A 370 6.20 6.92 18.12
N ILE A 371 5.16 6.20 17.67
CA ILE A 371 4.08 6.74 16.85
C ILE A 371 2.73 6.59 17.55
N THR A 372 1.81 7.48 17.25
CA THR A 372 0.38 7.29 17.55
C THR A 372 -0.30 6.77 16.28
N VAL A 373 -0.95 5.61 16.38
CA VAL A 373 -1.61 4.98 15.25
C VAL A 373 -2.93 5.71 14.95
N LEU A 374 -3.08 6.15 13.70
CA LEU A 374 -4.38 6.50 13.14
C LEU A 374 -4.79 5.34 12.23
N SER A 375 -5.94 4.75 12.50
CA SER A 375 -6.55 3.77 11.60
C SER A 375 -7.89 4.26 11.13
N ASP A 376 -8.18 4.04 9.86
CA ASP A 376 -9.45 4.35 9.28
C ASP A 376 -10.54 3.45 9.87
N THR A 377 -11.59 4.10 10.35
CA THR A 377 -12.77 3.46 10.95
C THR A 377 -14.03 3.75 10.14
N THR A 378 -13.90 4.52 9.06
CA THR A 378 -15.03 4.87 8.20
C THR A 378 -15.18 3.83 7.12
N ALA A 379 -16.41 3.35 6.91
CA ALA A 379 -16.70 2.39 5.85
C ALA A 379 -16.92 3.12 4.51
N PRO A 380 -16.62 2.47 3.38
CA PRO A 380 -16.84 3.05 2.06
C PRO A 380 -18.30 3.44 1.84
N VAL A 381 -18.51 4.57 1.18
CA VAL A 381 -19.84 4.98 0.71
C VAL A 381 -20.13 4.28 -0.61
N VAL A 382 -21.10 3.36 -0.61
CA VAL A 382 -21.47 2.55 -1.78
C VAL A 382 -22.66 3.16 -2.51
N THR A 383 -22.55 3.30 -3.83
CA THR A 383 -23.66 3.67 -4.72
C THR A 383 -24.03 2.47 -5.59
N ALA A 384 -25.18 1.86 -5.30
CA ALA A 384 -25.71 0.76 -6.10
C ALA A 384 -26.22 1.28 -7.47
N PRO A 385 -26.25 0.42 -8.51
CA PRO A 385 -26.93 0.76 -9.76
C PRO A 385 -28.44 0.94 -9.53
N ALA A 386 -29.10 1.60 -10.48
CA ALA A 386 -30.56 1.79 -10.43
C ALA A 386 -31.31 0.46 -10.43
N ASP A 387 -32.49 0.44 -9.82
CA ASP A 387 -33.40 -0.70 -9.83
C ASP A 387 -33.75 -1.12 -11.27
N VAL A 388 -33.88 -2.43 -11.48
CA VAL A 388 -34.14 -3.02 -12.81
C VAL A 388 -35.49 -3.70 -12.82
N THR A 389 -36.28 -3.46 -13.86
CA THR A 389 -37.48 -4.24 -14.18
C THR A 389 -37.31 -4.90 -15.54
N ALA A 390 -37.50 -6.21 -15.64
CA ALA A 390 -37.35 -6.99 -16.87
C ALA A 390 -38.54 -7.93 -17.09
N GLU A 391 -38.86 -8.19 -18.34
CA GLU A 391 -39.87 -9.19 -18.73
C GLU A 391 -39.33 -10.60 -18.55
N ALA A 392 -40.18 -11.51 -18.06
CA ALA A 392 -39.85 -12.91 -17.92
C ALA A 392 -39.66 -13.57 -19.29
N THR A 393 -38.53 -14.25 -19.46
CA THR A 393 -38.24 -15.07 -20.66
C THR A 393 -38.33 -16.57 -20.38
N GLY A 394 -38.69 -16.90 -19.15
CA GLY A 394 -38.71 -18.25 -18.58
C GLY A 394 -39.07 -18.19 -17.10
N PRO A 395 -39.24 -19.34 -16.42
CA PRO A 395 -39.41 -19.39 -14.96
C PRO A 395 -38.22 -18.78 -14.19
N GLN A 396 -37.06 -18.72 -14.84
CA GLN A 396 -35.84 -18.05 -14.41
C GLN A 396 -35.36 -17.17 -15.56
N THR A 397 -35.05 -15.90 -15.28
CA THR A 397 -34.62 -14.91 -16.27
C THR A 397 -33.27 -14.32 -15.87
N ALA A 398 -32.29 -14.35 -16.78
CA ALA A 398 -31.01 -13.68 -16.60
C ALA A 398 -31.17 -12.18 -16.88
N VAL A 399 -30.66 -11.33 -15.98
CA VAL A 399 -30.78 -9.87 -16.10
C VAL A 399 -29.41 -9.23 -15.88
N ALA A 400 -29.04 -8.30 -16.77
CA ALA A 400 -27.87 -7.46 -16.56
C ALA A 400 -28.21 -6.34 -15.56
N ILE A 401 -27.62 -6.39 -14.37
CA ILE A 401 -27.94 -5.48 -13.26
C ILE A 401 -26.96 -4.30 -13.11
N GLY A 402 -25.97 -4.19 -14.01
CA GLY A 402 -24.93 -3.16 -13.94
C GLY A 402 -23.85 -3.45 -12.90
N THR A 403 -23.11 -2.41 -12.53
CA THR A 403 -21.98 -2.46 -11.56
C THR A 403 -22.10 -1.31 -10.57
N ALA A 404 -21.93 -1.57 -9.28
CA ALA A 404 -21.87 -0.51 -8.27
C ALA A 404 -20.56 0.29 -8.33
N THR A 405 -20.58 1.48 -7.73
CA THR A 405 -19.38 2.29 -7.45
C THR A 405 -19.27 2.54 -5.94
N ALA A 406 -18.06 2.85 -5.47
CA ALA A 406 -17.82 3.21 -4.08
C ALA A 406 -16.70 4.25 -3.98
N THR A 407 -16.75 5.06 -2.92
CA THR A 407 -15.71 6.05 -2.59
C THR A 407 -15.38 5.98 -1.12
N ASP A 408 -14.11 6.20 -0.81
CA ASP A 408 -13.59 6.20 0.55
C ASP A 408 -12.33 7.09 0.65
N ASN A 409 -12.00 7.62 1.83
CA ASN A 409 -10.82 8.46 2.05
C ASN A 409 -9.49 7.70 2.02
N VAL A 410 -9.45 6.42 2.38
CA VAL A 410 -8.25 5.56 2.23
C VAL A 410 -8.28 4.68 0.99
N GLY A 411 -9.37 4.77 0.22
CA GLY A 411 -9.55 4.10 -1.06
C GLY A 411 -10.24 2.75 -0.96
N VAL A 412 -10.83 2.29 -2.06
CA VAL A 412 -11.65 1.07 -2.13
C VAL A 412 -10.84 -0.08 -2.72
N VAL A 413 -10.82 -1.22 -2.03
CA VAL A 413 -10.05 -2.41 -2.44
C VAL A 413 -10.93 -3.42 -3.18
N SER A 414 -12.21 -3.55 -2.82
CA SER A 414 -13.11 -4.52 -3.44
C SER A 414 -14.54 -4.03 -3.52
N ILE A 415 -15.26 -4.48 -4.55
CA ILE A 415 -16.71 -4.31 -4.73
C ILE A 415 -17.28 -5.66 -5.19
N SER A 416 -18.35 -6.11 -4.55
CA SER A 416 -19.02 -7.39 -4.85
C SER A 416 -20.53 -7.30 -4.66
N SER A 417 -21.28 -8.30 -5.12
CA SER A 417 -22.72 -8.43 -4.87
C SER A 417 -23.14 -9.87 -4.58
N ASN A 418 -24.30 -10.04 -3.94
CA ASN A 418 -24.94 -11.34 -3.74
C ASN A 418 -25.90 -11.72 -4.89
N ALA A 419 -25.76 -11.11 -6.06
CA ALA A 419 -26.67 -11.31 -7.18
C ALA A 419 -26.68 -12.78 -7.64
N PRO A 420 -27.86 -13.41 -7.80
CA PRO A 420 -27.95 -14.73 -8.39
C PRO A 420 -27.68 -14.68 -9.90
N ALA A 421 -27.37 -15.83 -10.50
CA ALA A 421 -27.20 -15.94 -11.95
C ALA A 421 -28.51 -15.68 -12.72
N ASN A 422 -29.66 -16.08 -12.14
CA ASN A 422 -30.99 -15.89 -12.71
C ASN A 422 -31.98 -15.46 -11.62
N TYR A 423 -33.05 -14.79 -12.05
CA TYR A 423 -34.12 -14.27 -11.21
C TYR A 423 -35.45 -14.98 -11.49
N THR A 424 -36.21 -15.25 -10.43
CA THR A 424 -37.50 -15.95 -10.56
C THR A 424 -38.56 -15.02 -11.15
N ALA A 425 -39.32 -15.52 -12.12
CA ALA A 425 -40.42 -14.78 -12.72
C ALA A 425 -41.47 -14.35 -11.67
N SER A 426 -42.09 -13.19 -11.90
CA SER A 426 -43.12 -12.60 -11.01
C SER A 426 -42.65 -12.35 -9.57
N THR A 427 -41.37 -12.05 -9.38
CA THR A 427 -40.80 -11.72 -8.06
C THR A 427 -39.87 -10.51 -8.11
N THR A 428 -39.67 -9.89 -6.95
CA THR A 428 -38.63 -8.87 -6.72
C THR A 428 -37.55 -9.45 -5.83
N THR A 429 -36.30 -9.46 -6.31
CA THR A 429 -35.12 -9.86 -5.55
C THR A 429 -34.32 -8.63 -5.15
N VAL A 430 -33.95 -8.54 -3.87
CA VAL A 430 -33.06 -7.48 -3.37
C VAL A 430 -31.61 -7.95 -3.48
N VAL A 431 -30.84 -7.27 -4.33
CA VAL A 431 -29.40 -7.45 -4.47
C VAL A 431 -28.68 -6.49 -3.52
N THR A 432 -27.77 -7.00 -2.71
CA THR A 432 -26.88 -6.22 -1.84
C THR A 432 -25.50 -6.13 -2.46
N TRP A 433 -25.06 -4.90 -2.71
CA TRP A 433 -23.71 -4.54 -3.11
C TRP A 433 -22.88 -4.24 -1.87
N THR A 434 -21.68 -4.81 -1.78
CA THR A 434 -20.74 -4.63 -0.67
C THR A 434 -19.41 -4.13 -1.19
N ALA A 435 -18.87 -3.08 -0.60
CA ALA A 435 -17.53 -2.60 -0.88
C ALA A 435 -16.70 -2.52 0.40
N CYS A 436 -15.42 -2.88 0.32
CA CYS A 436 -14.49 -2.78 1.44
C CYS A 436 -13.23 -1.99 1.06
N ASP A 437 -12.72 -1.20 2.00
CA ASP A 437 -11.48 -0.42 1.87
C ASP A 437 -10.23 -1.23 2.24
N ALA A 438 -9.08 -0.54 2.27
CA ALA A 438 -7.78 -1.11 2.63
C ALA A 438 -7.60 -1.34 4.15
N ALA A 439 -8.33 -0.61 4.99
CA ALA A 439 -8.35 -0.80 6.44
C ALA A 439 -9.26 -1.97 6.86
N GLY A 440 -10.08 -2.48 5.93
CA GLY A 440 -10.99 -3.60 6.13
C GLY A 440 -12.40 -3.18 6.55
N ASN A 441 -12.76 -1.90 6.54
CA ASN A 441 -14.13 -1.48 6.79
C ASN A 441 -14.97 -1.75 5.53
N CYS A 442 -16.24 -2.12 5.72
CA CYS A 442 -17.14 -2.47 4.62
C CYS A 442 -18.47 -1.72 4.70
N GLY A 443 -18.86 -1.12 3.58
CA GLY A 443 -20.15 -0.47 3.38
C GLY A 443 -21.06 -1.27 2.44
N THR A 444 -22.37 -1.01 2.50
CA THR A 444 -23.36 -1.70 1.64
C THR A 444 -24.40 -0.76 1.04
N ALA A 445 -24.94 -1.16 -0.11
CA ALA A 445 -26.10 -0.53 -0.76
C ALA A 445 -26.97 -1.59 -1.45
N THR A 446 -28.26 -1.33 -1.61
CA THR A 446 -29.21 -2.29 -2.19
C THR A 446 -29.77 -1.85 -3.54
N GLN A 447 -30.09 -2.81 -4.39
CA GLN A 447 -30.75 -2.66 -5.68
C GLN A 447 -31.90 -3.67 -5.77
N ASN A 448 -33.07 -3.23 -6.22
CA ASN A 448 -34.19 -4.13 -6.50
C ASN A 448 -34.16 -4.59 -7.96
N VAL A 449 -34.33 -5.89 -8.17
CA VAL A 449 -34.50 -6.51 -9.49
C VAL A 449 -35.86 -7.18 -9.54
N THR A 450 -36.75 -6.65 -10.37
CA THR A 450 -38.13 -7.14 -10.52
C THR A 450 -38.31 -7.82 -11.86
N ILE A 451 -38.75 -9.08 -11.84
CA ILE A 451 -39.12 -9.80 -13.06
C ILE A 451 -40.65 -9.81 -13.14
N VAL A 452 -41.18 -9.18 -14.18
CA VAL A 452 -42.62 -9.16 -14.47
C VAL A 452 -42.91 -10.10 -15.62
N ASP A 453 -44.11 -10.68 -15.64
CA ASP A 453 -44.61 -11.39 -16.80
C ASP A 453 -45.91 -10.73 -17.25
N THR A 454 -45.89 -10.21 -18.47
CA THR A 454 -47.00 -9.49 -19.08
C THR A 454 -47.48 -10.17 -20.36
N THR A 455 -46.89 -11.30 -20.71
CA THR A 455 -47.14 -12.01 -21.97
C THR A 455 -48.16 -13.11 -21.76
N ALA A 456 -49.27 -13.08 -22.50
CA ALA A 456 -50.28 -14.12 -22.41
C ALA A 456 -49.88 -15.41 -23.14
N PRO A 457 -50.36 -16.60 -22.70
CA PRO A 457 -50.12 -17.85 -23.39
C PRO A 457 -50.62 -17.86 -24.83
N VAL A 458 -49.85 -18.49 -25.72
CA VAL A 458 -50.29 -18.76 -27.10
C VAL A 458 -51.12 -20.04 -27.11
N VAL A 459 -52.40 -19.92 -27.48
CA VAL A 459 -53.36 -21.04 -27.50
C VAL A 459 -53.54 -21.56 -28.92
N THR A 460 -53.50 -22.89 -29.09
CA THR A 460 -53.84 -23.58 -30.34
C THR A 460 -55.10 -24.41 -30.10
N ALA A 461 -56.22 -24.00 -30.72
CA ALA A 461 -57.46 -24.76 -30.67
C ALA A 461 -57.35 -26.05 -31.53
N PRO A 462 -58.13 -27.11 -31.22
CA PRO A 462 -58.23 -28.26 -32.10
C PRO A 462 -58.90 -27.88 -33.43
N ALA A 463 -58.74 -28.74 -34.44
CA ALA A 463 -59.35 -28.53 -35.75
C ALA A 463 -60.89 -28.48 -35.67
N ASP A 464 -61.51 -27.73 -36.57
CA ASP A 464 -62.96 -27.66 -36.71
C ASP A 464 -63.56 -29.05 -36.95
N VAL A 465 -64.74 -29.29 -36.36
CA VAL A 465 -65.44 -30.58 -36.44
C VAL A 465 -66.76 -30.40 -37.19
N THR A 466 -67.05 -31.31 -38.11
CA THR A 466 -68.38 -31.44 -38.72
C THR A 466 -68.87 -32.87 -38.51
N THR A 467 -70.09 -33.05 -38.01
CA THR A 467 -70.64 -34.37 -37.67
C THR A 467 -72.13 -34.42 -38.00
N GLU A 468 -72.58 -35.61 -38.40
CA GLU A 468 -73.98 -35.89 -38.68
C GLU A 468 -74.83 -35.81 -37.41
N ALA A 469 -76.03 -35.25 -37.51
CA ALA A 469 -76.98 -35.18 -36.41
C ALA A 469 -77.46 -36.58 -36.01
N THR A 470 -77.43 -36.88 -34.71
CA THR A 470 -77.99 -38.13 -34.14
C THR A 470 -79.29 -37.88 -33.38
N GLY A 471 -79.74 -36.64 -33.38
CA GLY A 471 -80.80 -36.08 -32.54
C GLY A 471 -80.92 -34.57 -32.77
N PRO A 472 -81.98 -33.91 -32.28
CA PRO A 472 -82.05 -32.44 -32.24
C PRO A 472 -80.88 -31.79 -31.49
N GLN A 473 -80.29 -32.54 -30.56
CA GLN A 473 -79.00 -32.26 -29.94
C GLN A 473 -78.06 -33.45 -30.17
N THR A 474 -76.80 -33.18 -30.50
CA THR A 474 -75.77 -34.19 -30.76
C THR A 474 -74.56 -33.93 -29.89
N ALA A 475 -74.16 -34.92 -29.09
CA ALA A 475 -72.93 -34.86 -28.32
C ALA A 475 -71.73 -35.15 -29.24
N VAL A 476 -70.72 -34.27 -29.21
CA VAL A 476 -69.54 -34.36 -30.07
C VAL A 476 -68.27 -34.31 -29.23
N ALA A 477 -67.33 -35.22 -29.49
CA ALA A 477 -65.99 -35.14 -28.94
C ALA A 477 -65.15 -34.19 -29.81
N ILE A 478 -64.87 -32.99 -29.31
CA ILE A 478 -64.20 -31.91 -30.07
C ILE A 478 -62.69 -31.82 -29.84
N GLY A 479 -62.12 -32.75 -29.05
CA GLY A 479 -60.69 -32.75 -28.69
C GLY A 479 -60.35 -31.80 -27.53
N SER A 480 -59.07 -31.47 -27.40
CA SER A 480 -58.53 -30.58 -26.37
C SER A 480 -57.51 -29.61 -26.96
N ALA A 481 -57.57 -28.32 -26.58
CA ALA A 481 -56.56 -27.35 -26.99
C ALA A 481 -55.19 -27.60 -26.34
N THR A 482 -54.14 -27.05 -26.96
CA THR A 482 -52.82 -26.93 -26.37
C THR A 482 -52.45 -25.46 -26.20
N ALA A 483 -51.55 -25.15 -25.27
CA ALA A 483 -51.05 -23.80 -25.09
C ALA A 483 -49.57 -23.83 -24.67
N THR A 484 -48.84 -22.78 -25.04
CA THR A 484 -47.43 -22.60 -24.67
C THR A 484 -47.21 -21.18 -24.18
N ASP A 485 -46.38 -21.05 -23.15
CA ASP A 485 -45.98 -19.77 -22.57
C ASP A 485 -44.54 -19.88 -22.02
N ALA A 486 -43.84 -18.74 -21.94
CA ALA A 486 -42.46 -18.70 -21.46
C ALA A 486 -42.34 -19.03 -19.96
N VAL A 487 -43.24 -18.52 -19.12
CA VAL A 487 -43.30 -18.86 -17.69
C VAL A 487 -44.16 -20.09 -17.40
N GLY A 488 -44.90 -20.55 -18.41
CA GLY A 488 -45.66 -21.80 -18.40
C GLY A 488 -47.16 -21.57 -18.22
N VAL A 489 -47.93 -22.58 -18.62
CA VAL A 489 -49.40 -22.51 -18.62
C VAL A 489 -49.96 -23.20 -17.38
N VAL A 490 -50.84 -22.53 -16.64
CA VAL A 490 -51.44 -23.04 -15.40
C VAL A 490 -52.82 -23.65 -15.65
N SER A 491 -53.58 -23.13 -16.59
CA SER A 491 -54.93 -23.65 -16.88
C SER A 491 -55.27 -23.55 -18.36
N ILE A 492 -56.04 -24.52 -18.86
CA ILE A 492 -56.71 -24.50 -20.16
C ILE A 492 -58.18 -24.86 -19.93
N SER A 493 -59.09 -24.10 -20.52
CA SER A 493 -60.55 -24.29 -20.41
C SER A 493 -61.26 -23.99 -21.73
N SER A 494 -62.51 -24.42 -21.86
CA SER A 494 -63.38 -24.05 -22.99
C SER A 494 -64.79 -23.70 -22.52
N ASN A 495 -65.53 -22.98 -23.35
CA ASN A 495 -66.96 -22.74 -23.17
C ASN A 495 -67.84 -23.80 -23.87
N GLN A 496 -67.31 -25.00 -24.12
CA GLN A 496 -68.05 -26.02 -24.87
C GLN A 496 -69.37 -26.41 -24.15
N PRO A 497 -70.49 -26.54 -24.87
CA PRO A 497 -71.71 -27.08 -24.30
C PRO A 497 -71.62 -28.61 -24.12
N ALA A 498 -72.61 -29.20 -23.44
CA ALA A 498 -72.72 -30.65 -23.30
C ALA A 498 -73.07 -31.34 -24.63
N ASP A 499 -73.88 -30.68 -25.44
CA ASP A 499 -74.40 -31.11 -26.73
C ASP A 499 -74.59 -29.91 -27.68
N TYR A 500 -74.71 -30.22 -28.98
CA TYR A 500 -74.78 -29.23 -30.05
C TYR A 500 -76.08 -29.37 -30.83
N THR A 501 -76.69 -28.24 -31.18
CA THR A 501 -77.98 -28.20 -31.88
C THR A 501 -77.80 -28.60 -33.35
N ALA A 502 -78.67 -29.49 -33.83
CA ALA A 502 -78.66 -29.92 -35.23
C ALA A 502 -78.81 -28.73 -36.20
N ASN A 503 -78.17 -28.82 -37.36
CA ASN A 503 -78.16 -27.80 -38.41
C ASN A 503 -77.63 -26.43 -37.97
N THR A 504 -76.70 -26.41 -37.01
CA THR A 504 -76.04 -25.18 -36.53
C THR A 504 -74.52 -25.34 -36.46
N THR A 505 -73.82 -24.21 -36.55
CA THR A 505 -72.38 -24.11 -36.23
C THR A 505 -72.22 -23.36 -34.92
N THR A 506 -71.62 -24.01 -33.93
CA THR A 506 -71.27 -23.42 -32.63
C THR A 506 -69.79 -23.10 -32.57
N VAL A 507 -69.44 -21.88 -32.13
CA VAL A 507 -68.05 -21.46 -31.92
C VAL A 507 -67.66 -21.75 -30.48
N VAL A 508 -66.70 -22.66 -30.29
CA VAL A 508 -66.09 -22.96 -29.00
C VAL A 508 -64.83 -22.11 -28.85
N THR A 509 -64.73 -21.37 -27.75
CA THR A 509 -63.57 -20.57 -27.35
C THR A 509 -62.77 -21.32 -26.29
N TRP A 510 -61.52 -21.60 -26.60
CA TRP A 510 -60.51 -22.13 -25.70
C TRP A 510 -59.73 -20.99 -25.06
N THR A 511 -59.58 -21.01 -23.74
CA THR A 511 -58.85 -20.00 -22.96
C THR A 511 -57.75 -20.67 -22.15
N ALA A 512 -56.54 -20.15 -22.22
CA ALA A 512 -55.43 -20.57 -21.36
C ALA A 512 -54.84 -19.39 -20.59
N CYS A 513 -54.46 -19.62 -19.34
CA CYS A 513 -53.84 -18.61 -18.48
C CYS A 513 -52.55 -19.14 -17.85
N ASP A 514 -51.56 -18.27 -17.68
CA ASP A 514 -50.30 -18.55 -16.99
C ASP A 514 -50.38 -18.29 -15.48
N ALA A 515 -49.23 -18.39 -14.80
CA ALA A 515 -49.10 -18.17 -13.36
C ALA A 515 -49.13 -16.68 -12.95
N ALA A 516 -48.85 -15.77 -13.87
CA ALA A 516 -48.94 -14.32 -13.63
C ALA A 516 -50.37 -13.80 -13.81
N GLY A 517 -51.25 -14.61 -14.40
CA GLY A 517 -52.65 -14.31 -14.63
C GLY A 517 -52.94 -13.73 -16.01
N ASN A 518 -51.98 -13.73 -16.94
CA ASN A 518 -52.24 -13.33 -18.32
C ASN A 518 -52.95 -14.48 -19.05
N CYS A 519 -53.92 -14.16 -19.90
CA CYS A 519 -54.76 -15.15 -20.57
C CYS A 519 -54.84 -14.92 -22.08
N GLY A 520 -54.66 -16.00 -22.85
CA GLY A 520 -54.83 -16.03 -24.30
C GLY A 520 -56.02 -16.91 -24.72
N THR A 521 -56.50 -16.74 -25.95
CA THR A 521 -57.68 -17.46 -26.46
C THR A 521 -57.52 -17.93 -27.91
N ALA A 522 -58.16 -19.05 -28.27
CA ALA A 522 -58.32 -19.51 -29.65
C ALA A 522 -59.72 -20.14 -29.86
N THR A 523 -60.23 -20.14 -31.08
CA THR A 523 -61.59 -20.62 -31.39
C THR A 523 -61.59 -21.86 -32.30
N GLN A 524 -62.60 -22.70 -32.12
CA GLN A 524 -62.90 -23.90 -32.92
C GLN A 524 -64.37 -23.87 -33.34
N ASN A 525 -64.66 -24.18 -34.61
CA ASN A 525 -66.03 -24.32 -35.10
C ASN A 525 -66.49 -25.79 -35.00
N VAL A 526 -67.71 -25.99 -34.50
CA VAL A 526 -68.37 -27.30 -34.42
C VAL A 526 -69.69 -27.22 -35.15
N SER A 527 -69.80 -27.93 -36.27
CA SER A 527 -70.98 -27.94 -37.14
C SER A 527 -71.70 -29.27 -37.03
N ILE A 528 -72.98 -29.24 -36.64
CA ILE A 528 -73.86 -30.40 -36.74
C ILE A 528 -74.70 -30.24 -37.99
N VAL A 529 -74.57 -31.19 -38.90
CA VAL A 529 -75.34 -31.22 -40.15
C VAL A 529 -76.24 -32.43 -40.12
N ASP A 530 -77.46 -32.28 -40.62
CA ASP A 530 -78.32 -33.42 -40.91
C ASP A 530 -78.42 -33.60 -42.42
N THR A 531 -78.02 -34.77 -42.89
CA THR A 531 -78.02 -35.17 -44.28
C THR A 531 -78.79 -36.47 -44.50
N THR A 532 -79.35 -37.04 -43.43
CA THR A 532 -80.04 -38.33 -43.45
C THR A 532 -81.53 -38.10 -43.63
N ALA A 533 -82.07 -38.50 -44.79
CA ALA A 533 -83.49 -38.31 -45.07
C ALA A 533 -84.41 -39.17 -44.18
N PRO A 534 -85.67 -38.76 -43.94
CA PRO A 534 -86.60 -39.46 -43.05
C PRO A 534 -87.00 -40.85 -43.56
N VAL A 535 -87.23 -41.78 -42.63
CA VAL A 535 -87.71 -43.12 -42.96
C VAL A 535 -89.23 -43.17 -43.04
N VAL A 536 -89.70 -43.30 -44.29
CA VAL A 536 -91.05 -43.58 -44.83
C VAL A 536 -91.74 -44.91 -44.45
N THR A 537 -92.70 -45.00 -43.52
CA THR A 537 -93.59 -46.19 -43.44
C THR A 537 -95.03 -45.85 -43.86
N ALA A 538 -95.39 -46.28 -45.07
CA ALA A 538 -96.74 -46.13 -45.61
C ALA A 538 -97.75 -47.08 -44.93
N PRO A 539 -99.04 -46.72 -44.85
CA PRO A 539 -100.09 -47.63 -44.41
C PRO A 539 -100.23 -48.82 -45.38
N ALA A 540 -100.81 -49.91 -44.90
CA ALA A 540 -101.07 -51.07 -45.74
C ALA A 540 -102.08 -50.74 -46.86
N ASP A 541 -101.97 -51.45 -47.98
CA ASP A 541 -102.90 -51.32 -49.10
C ASP A 541 -104.35 -51.57 -48.66
N VAL A 542 -105.27 -50.72 -49.14
CA VAL A 542 -106.70 -50.79 -48.81
C VAL A 542 -107.50 -51.14 -50.06
N THR A 543 -108.45 -52.06 -49.93
CA THR A 543 -109.45 -52.38 -50.96
C THR A 543 -110.84 -52.00 -50.45
N VAL A 544 -111.57 -51.16 -51.18
CA VAL A 544 -112.93 -50.70 -50.84
C VAL A 544 -113.85 -50.88 -52.04
N GLU A 545 -115.08 -51.33 -51.79
CA GLU A 545 -116.13 -51.42 -52.79
C GLU A 545 -116.60 -50.02 -53.24
N ALA A 546 -116.75 -49.83 -54.55
CA ALA A 546 -117.14 -48.54 -55.11
C ALA A 546 -118.62 -48.22 -54.77
N THR A 547 -118.86 -47.05 -54.18
CA THR A 547 -120.22 -46.54 -53.90
C THR A 547 -120.73 -45.58 -54.98
N GLY A 548 -119.88 -45.27 -55.97
CA GLY A 548 -120.17 -44.45 -57.15
C GLY A 548 -118.98 -44.42 -58.12
N PRO A 549 -119.08 -43.71 -59.26
CA PRO A 549 -117.95 -43.56 -60.20
C PRO A 549 -116.69 -42.95 -59.58
N GLN A 550 -116.86 -42.16 -58.53
CA GLN A 550 -115.84 -41.64 -57.62
C GLN A 550 -116.21 -42.08 -56.20
N THR A 551 -115.25 -42.61 -55.45
CA THR A 551 -115.46 -43.12 -54.08
C THR A 551 -114.38 -42.57 -53.15
N ALA A 552 -114.81 -41.94 -52.06
CA ALA A 552 -113.90 -41.51 -50.99
C ALA A 552 -113.34 -42.75 -50.27
N VAL A 553 -112.01 -42.85 -50.16
CA VAL A 553 -111.34 -43.97 -49.49
C VAL A 553 -110.54 -43.45 -48.31
N ALA A 554 -110.78 -44.03 -47.13
CA ALA A 554 -109.93 -43.80 -45.97
C ALA A 554 -108.64 -44.61 -46.10
N ILE A 555 -107.59 -43.99 -46.62
CA ILE A 555 -106.29 -44.63 -46.89
C ILE A 555 -105.39 -44.79 -45.66
N GLY A 556 -105.87 -44.42 -44.47
CA GLY A 556 -105.08 -44.41 -43.24
C GLY A 556 -104.08 -43.25 -43.19
N THR A 557 -103.07 -43.38 -42.32
CA THR A 557 -102.02 -42.38 -42.11
C THR A 557 -100.65 -43.05 -42.18
N ALA A 558 -99.70 -42.45 -42.89
CA ALA A 558 -98.30 -42.87 -42.81
C ALA A 558 -97.65 -42.43 -41.50
N THR A 559 -96.58 -43.12 -41.12
CA THR A 559 -95.69 -42.73 -40.03
C THR A 559 -94.28 -42.56 -40.59
N ALA A 560 -93.56 -41.56 -40.10
CA ALA A 560 -92.17 -41.34 -40.46
C ALA A 560 -91.34 -41.14 -39.20
N THR A 561 -90.08 -41.57 -39.24
CA THR A 561 -89.12 -41.38 -38.17
C THR A 561 -87.84 -40.80 -38.74
N ASP A 562 -87.29 -39.83 -38.02
CA ASP A 562 -86.00 -39.23 -38.31
C ASP A 562 -85.29 -38.87 -36.99
N ALA A 563 -83.96 -38.83 -37.01
CA ALA A 563 -83.14 -38.53 -35.84
C ALA A 563 -83.33 -37.09 -35.35
N VAL A 564 -83.41 -36.09 -36.24
CA VAL A 564 -83.71 -34.69 -35.85
C VAL A 564 -85.21 -34.40 -35.79
N GLY A 565 -86.03 -35.37 -36.19
CA GLY A 565 -87.47 -35.34 -36.10
C GLY A 565 -88.14 -34.93 -37.41
N VAL A 566 -89.35 -35.44 -37.63
CA VAL A 566 -90.11 -35.20 -38.86
C VAL A 566 -90.99 -33.97 -38.69
N VAL A 567 -90.85 -33.01 -39.60
CA VAL A 567 -91.62 -31.76 -39.61
C VAL A 567 -92.96 -31.91 -40.33
N SER A 568 -92.98 -32.68 -41.41
CA SER A 568 -94.22 -32.90 -42.17
C SER A 568 -94.28 -34.28 -42.80
N ILE A 569 -95.50 -34.80 -42.92
CA ILE A 569 -95.83 -35.98 -43.71
C ILE A 569 -97.01 -35.59 -44.61
N SER A 570 -96.88 -35.86 -45.90
CA SER A 570 -97.91 -35.58 -46.89
C SER A 570 -98.09 -36.75 -47.85
N SER A 571 -99.24 -36.79 -48.52
CA SER A 571 -99.53 -37.76 -49.58
C SER A 571 -100.04 -37.05 -50.83
N ASP A 572 -99.81 -37.64 -51.99
CA ASP A 572 -100.43 -37.25 -53.26
C ASP A 572 -101.85 -37.82 -53.47
N ALA A 573 -102.47 -38.34 -52.40
CA ALA A 573 -103.79 -38.96 -52.44
C ALA A 573 -104.86 -38.02 -53.05
N PRO A 574 -105.63 -38.48 -54.05
CA PRO A 574 -106.75 -37.72 -54.59
C PRO A 574 -107.91 -37.67 -53.59
N ALA A 575 -108.80 -36.68 -53.75
CA ALA A 575 -109.99 -36.54 -52.89
C ALA A 575 -110.95 -37.74 -53.01
N ASP A 576 -111.08 -38.29 -54.22
CA ASP A 576 -111.86 -39.48 -54.50
C ASP A 576 -111.10 -40.41 -55.48
N TYR A 577 -111.44 -41.69 -55.44
CA TYR A 577 -110.84 -42.73 -56.25
C TYR A 577 -111.80 -43.23 -57.33
N THR A 578 -111.27 -43.45 -58.54
CA THR A 578 -112.07 -43.92 -59.68
C THR A 578 -112.32 -45.41 -59.57
N ALA A 579 -113.59 -45.83 -59.69
CA ALA A 579 -113.99 -47.23 -59.58
C ALA A 579 -113.22 -48.14 -60.55
N SER A 580 -112.88 -49.36 -60.10
CA SER A 580 -112.17 -50.38 -60.88
C SER A 580 -110.75 -50.01 -61.34
N THR A 581 -110.08 -49.08 -60.65
CA THR A 581 -108.67 -48.73 -60.89
C THR A 581 -107.81 -48.94 -59.63
N THR A 582 -106.52 -49.22 -59.82
CA THR A 582 -105.53 -49.18 -58.74
C THR A 582 -104.80 -47.84 -58.80
N THR A 583 -104.89 -47.05 -57.73
CA THR A 583 -104.18 -45.78 -57.60
C THR A 583 -103.02 -45.97 -56.62
N VAL A 584 -101.80 -45.64 -57.04
CA VAL A 584 -100.64 -45.59 -56.15
C VAL A 584 -100.66 -44.25 -55.44
N VAL A 585 -100.53 -44.28 -54.11
CA VAL A 585 -100.38 -43.08 -53.29
C VAL A 585 -98.94 -43.03 -52.77
N THR A 586 -98.23 -41.95 -53.07
CA THR A 586 -96.88 -41.67 -52.59
C THR A 586 -96.96 -40.87 -51.31
N TRP A 587 -96.25 -41.32 -50.28
CA TRP A 587 -96.06 -40.57 -49.04
C TRP A 587 -94.67 -39.94 -49.01
N THR A 588 -94.61 -38.65 -48.66
CA THR A 588 -93.37 -37.88 -48.54
C THR A 588 -93.27 -37.29 -47.14
N ALA A 589 -92.12 -37.43 -46.51
CA ALA A 589 -91.81 -36.78 -45.25
C ALA A 589 -90.58 -35.88 -45.40
N CYS A 590 -90.61 -34.74 -44.71
CA CYS A 590 -89.48 -33.80 -44.58
C CYS A 590 -89.16 -33.63 -43.10
N ASP A 591 -87.88 -33.65 -42.76
CA ASP A 591 -87.36 -33.33 -41.43
C ASP A 591 -87.14 -31.81 -41.29
N ALA A 592 -86.42 -31.41 -40.24
CA ALA A 592 -86.08 -30.02 -39.96
C ALA A 592 -84.89 -29.50 -40.78
N ALA A 593 -84.14 -30.37 -41.46
CA ALA A 593 -83.03 -30.02 -42.34
C ALA A 593 -83.49 -29.68 -43.76
N GLY A 594 -84.64 -30.23 -44.19
CA GLY A 594 -85.35 -29.85 -45.42
C GLY A 594 -85.67 -31.01 -46.34
#